data_AF-A0A9D7AG62-F1
#
_entry.id   AF-A0A9D7AG62-F1
#
_cell.length_a   1.000
_cell.length_b   1.000
_cell.length_c   1.000
_cell.angle_alpha   90.00
_cell.angle_beta   90.00
_cell.angle_gamma   90.00
#
_symmetry.space_group_name_H-M   'P 1'
#
loop_
_entity.id
_entity.type
_entity.pdbx_description
1 polymer ?
#
loop_
_entity_poly.entity_id
_entity_poly.type
_entity_poly.pdbx_seq_one_letter_code
_entity_poly.pdbx_strand_id
1 'polypeptide(L)' 'MARQFVVIERVNYIHRQDYGLRLLAVRNSQEEAKELVETLREFYKQNEHNQISFQYLEVDDNLLKERLEIFNK' A
#
# COMPACT_ATOMS: atom_id res chain seq x y z
N MET A 1 9.02 -17.79 8.39
CA MET A 1 9.46 -16.53 7.76
C MET A 1 8.53 -15.44 8.24
N ALA A 2 9.06 -14.32 8.76
CA ALA A 2 8.23 -13.19 9.15
C ALA A 2 7.61 -12.58 7.89
N ARG A 3 6.30 -12.38 7.91
CA ARG A 3 5.53 -11.79 6.81
C ARG A 3 5.15 -10.38 7.20
N GLN A 4 5.23 -9.46 6.27
CA GLN A 4 4.76 -8.10 6.44
C GLN A 4 3.73 -7.77 5.37
N PHE A 5 2.82 -6.87 5.72
CA PHE A 5 1.72 -6.47 4.86
C PHE A 5 1.92 -5.02 4.48
N VAL A 6 2.26 -4.78 3.22
CA VAL A 6 2.46 -3.43 2.71
C VAL A 6 1.14 -2.87 2.21
N VAL A 7 0.77 -1.69 2.67
CA VAL A 7 -0.41 -0.97 2.19
C VAL A 7 0.05 0.03 1.15
N ILE A 8 -0.55 -0.06 -0.03
CA ILE A 8 -0.20 0.77 -1.19
C ILE A 8 -1.42 1.55 -1.67
N GLU A 9 -1.16 2.81 -2.00
CA GLU A 9 -2.04 3.65 -2.80
C GLU A 9 -1.76 3.39 -4.28
N ARG A 10 -2.82 3.30 -5.07
CA ARG A 10 -2.76 3.20 -6.51
C ARG A 10 -3.67 4.26 -7.12
N VAL A 11 -3.06 5.22 -7.80
CA VAL A 11 -3.78 6.19 -8.62
C VAL A 11 -4.03 5.57 -10.01
N ASN A 12 -5.29 5.45 -10.39
CA ASN A 12 -5.70 4.93 -11.70
C ASN A 12 -5.52 6.00 -12.77
N TYR A 13 -4.33 6.05 -13.38
CA TYR A 13 -4.12 6.81 -14.61
C TYR A 13 -4.54 5.99 -15.82
N ILE A 14 -5.42 6.55 -16.66
CA ILE A 14 -5.94 5.92 -17.89
C ILE A 14 -4.81 5.48 -18.85
N HIS A 15 -3.64 6.11 -18.78
CA HIS A 15 -2.54 5.91 -19.73
C HIS A 15 -1.29 5.21 -19.16
N ARG A 16 -1.23 4.91 -17.86
CA ARG A 16 -0.15 4.08 -17.26
C ARG A 16 -0.65 3.40 -15.99
N GLN A 17 -0.62 2.07 -15.96
CA GLN A 17 -1.09 1.27 -14.82
C GLN A 17 -0.13 1.27 -13.62
N ASP A 18 1.14 1.62 -13.85
CA ASP A 18 2.23 1.55 -12.85
C ASP A 18 2.62 2.94 -12.33
N TYR A 19 2.15 4.00 -12.99
CA TYR A 19 2.39 5.37 -12.56
C TYR A 19 1.42 5.69 -11.43
N GLY A 20 1.93 5.95 -10.23
CA GLY A 20 1.08 6.27 -9.07
C GLY A 20 0.88 5.13 -8.07
N LEU A 21 1.79 4.14 -8.04
CA LEU A 21 1.91 3.25 -6.89
C LEU A 21 2.76 3.91 -5.81
N ARG A 22 2.18 4.11 -4.62
CA ARG A 22 2.87 4.70 -3.47
C ARG A 22 2.72 3.81 -2.25
N LEU A 23 3.85 3.48 -1.61
CA LEU A 23 3.85 2.81 -0.31
C LEU A 23 3.34 3.77 0.75
N LEU A 24 2.29 3.37 1.47
CA LEU A 24 1.70 4.16 2.55
C LEU A 24 2.14 3.68 3.93
N ALA A 25 2.12 2.36 4.14
CA ALA A 25 2.44 1.78 5.44
C ALA A 25 2.94 0.33 5.29
N VAL A 26 3.63 -0.14 6.32
CA VAL A 26 3.99 -1.54 6.52
C VAL A 26 3.34 -2.00 7.83
N ARG A 27 2.63 -3.12 7.79
CA ARG A 27 1.90 -3.70 8.93
C ARG A 27 2.40 -5.10 9.24
N ASN A 28 2.26 -5.50 10.51
CA ASN A 28 2.74 -6.79 10.99
C ASN A 28 1.69 -7.90 10.89
N SER A 29 0.42 -7.54 10.66
CA SER A 29 -0.67 -8.49 10.48
C SER A 29 -1.55 -8.13 9.28
N GLN A 30 -2.25 -9.16 8.76
CA GLN A 30 -3.19 -8.99 7.67
C GLN A 30 -4.40 -8.16 8.12
N GLU A 31 -4.87 -8.38 9.36
CA GLU A 31 -5.99 -7.66 9.94
C GLU A 31 -5.72 -6.15 9.99
N GLU A 32 -4.55 -5.73 10.50
CA GLU A 32 -4.17 -4.30 10.55
C GLU A 32 -4.10 -3.67 9.16
N ALA A 33 -3.55 -4.39 8.18
CA ALA A 33 -3.45 -3.90 6.81
C ALA A 33 -4.82 -3.76 6.15
N LYS A 34 -5.73 -4.71 6.41
CA LYS A 34 -7.10 -4.67 5.91
C LYS A 34 -7.90 -3.51 6.51
N GLU A 35 -7.84 -3.34 7.84
CA GLU A 35 -8.52 -2.25 8.55
C GLU A 35 -8.05 -0.88 8.04
N LEU A 36 -6.74 -0.72 7.81
CA LEU A 36 -6.21 0.51 7.23
C LEU A 36 -6.71 0.76 5.82
N VAL A 37 -6.74 -0.27 4.96
CA VAL A 37 -7.27 -0.15 3.59
C VAL A 37 -8.76 0.23 3.60
N GLU A 38 -9.57 -0.35 4.48
CA GLU A 38 -10.98 -0.02 4.62
C GLU A 38 -11.17 1.43 5.08
N THR A 39 -10.42 1.86 6.09
CA THR A 39 -10.43 3.26 6.58
C THR A 39 -10.05 4.25 5.48
N LEU A 40 -9.00 3.95 4.70
CA LEU A 40 -8.57 4.80 3.59
C LEU A 40 -9.63 4.87 2.49
N ARG A 41 -10.29 3.76 2.16
CA ARG A 41 -11.37 3.73 1.17
C ARG A 41 -12.54 4.60 1.61
N GLU A 42 -12.95 4.52 2.87
CA GLU A 42 -14.03 5.35 3.41
C GLU A 42 -13.67 6.84 3.38
N PHE A 43 -12.47 7.18 3.85
CA PHE A 43 -11.99 8.56 3.85
C PHE A 43 -11.93 9.15 2.44
N TYR A 44 -11.37 8.43 1.47
CA TYR A 44 -11.24 8.94 0.10
C TYR A 44 -12.56 8.96 -0.68
N LYS A 45 -13.49 8.05 -0.37
CA LYS A 45 -14.86 8.08 -0.93
C LYS A 45 -15.60 9.34 -0.49
N GLN A 46 -15.42 9.77 0.77
CA GLN A 46 -16.01 11.02 1.27
C GLN A 46 -15.46 12.26 0.58
N ASN A 47 -14.24 12.20 0.05
CA ASN A 47 -13.57 13.31 -0.62
C ASN A 47 -13.65 13.24 -2.16
N GLU A 48 -14.55 12.42 -2.72
CA GLU A 48 -14.81 12.28 -4.17
C GLU A 48 -13.59 11.86 -5.03
N HIS A 49 -12.54 11.32 -4.41
CA HIS A 49 -11.33 10.87 -5.11
C HIS A 49 -11.52 9.47 -5.72
N ASN A 50 -12.35 9.36 -6.75
CA ASN A 50 -12.69 8.08 -7.41
C ASN A 50 -11.53 7.47 -8.23
N GLN A 51 -10.46 8.23 -8.44
CA GLN A 51 -9.27 7.76 -9.17
C GLN A 51 -8.28 7.02 -8.28
N ILE A 52 -8.49 6.99 -6.96
CA ILE A 52 -7.54 6.42 -6.01
C ILE A 52 -8.09 5.10 -5.48
N SER A 53 -7.25 4.07 -5.50
CA SER A 53 -7.56 2.75 -4.97
C SER A 53 -6.50 2.33 -3.96
N PHE A 54 -6.92 1.58 -2.94
CA PHE A 54 -6.03 1.10 -1.88
C PHE A 54 -6.06 -0.43 -1.83
N GLN A 55 -4.88 -1.02 -1.68
CA GLN A 55 -4.70 -2.46 -1.60
C GLN A 55 -3.54 -2.77 -0.66
N TYR A 56 -3.55 -3.97 -0.09
CA TYR A 56 -2.42 -4.48 0.68
C TYR A 56 -1.83 -5.71 -0.02
N LEU A 57 -0.53 -5.92 0.14
CA LEU A 57 0.19 -7.07 -0.39
C LEU A 57 0.99 -7.73 0.73
N GLU A 58 1.00 -9.05 0.74
CA GLU A 58 1.87 -9.84 1.60
C GLU A 58 3.27 -9.90 0.99
N VAL A 59 4.29 -9.57 1.79
CA VAL A 59 5.69 -9.50 1.36
C VAL A 59 6.56 -10.20 2.39
N ASP A 60 7.63 -10.82 1.91
CA ASP A 60 8.68 -11.37 2.77
C ASP A 60 9.43 -10.22 3.48
N ASP A 61 9.55 -10.31 4.81
CA ASP A 61 10.18 -9.28 5.65
C ASP A 61 11.66 -9.04 5.29
N ASN A 62 12.41 -10.09 4.94
CA ASN A 62 13.81 -9.93 4.57
C ASN A 62 13.94 -9.19 3.24
N LEU A 63 13.10 -9.56 2.26
CA LEU A 63 13.08 -8.89 0.96
C LEU A 63 12.65 -7.41 1.09
N LEU A 64 11.70 -7.12 1.98
CA LEU A 64 11.26 -5.73 2.20
C LEU A 64 12.36 -4.90 2.85
N LYS A 65 13.07 -5.42 3.86
CA LYS A 65 14.20 -4.75 4.51
C LYS A 65 15.31 -4.43 3.52
N GLU A 66 15.74 -5.40 2.71
CA GLU A 66 16.75 -5.17 1.67
C GLU A 66 16.35 -4.04 0.73
N ARG A 67 15.07 -3.99 0.31
CA ARG A 67 14.57 -2.95 -0.58
C ARG A 67 14.48 -1.58 0.09
N LEU A 68 14.04 -1.50 1.34
CA LEU A 68 13.93 -0.22 2.07
C LEU A 68 15.29 0.36 2.44
N GLU A 69 16.29 -0.48 2.77
CA GLU A 69 17.65 -0.02 3.06
C GLU A 69 18.33 0.60 1.84
N ILE A 70 18.02 0.12 0.63
CA ILE A 70 18.53 0.68 -0.63
C ILE A 70 17.97 2.09 -0.89
N PHE A 71 16.75 2.40 -0.44
CA PHE A 71 16.14 3.72 -0.64
C PHE A 71 16.59 4.78 0.40
N ASN A 72 17.19 4.37 1.51
CA ASN A 72 17.69 5.27 2.57
C ASN A 72 19.19 5.61 2.46
N LYS A 73 19.86 5.18 1.38
CA LYS A 73 21.26 5.48 1.05
C LYS A 73 21.35 6.46 -0.11
#